data_AF-A0A917TM29-F1
#
_entry.id   AF-A0A917TM29-F1
#
_cell.length_a   1.000
_cell.length_b   1.000
_cell.length_c   1.000
_cell.angle_alpha   90.00
_cell.angle_beta   90.00
_cell.angle_gamma   90.00
#
_symmetry.space_group_name_H-M   'P 1'
#
loop_
_entity.id
_entity.type
_entity.pdbx_description
1 polymer ?
#
loop_
_entity_poly.entity_id
_entity_poly.type
_entity_poly.pdbx_seq_one_letter_code
_entity_poly.pdbx_strand_id
1 'polypeptide(L)'
;MVEDQVAIPGQSDAAEGSTSEASARAFGEENRVRLLNRYFSSVGTVTPEDAWRHVYRLLLWIDRTTGLAHCYESDKCQPGRPWYARSLAFHVWSAEALGVAPGELDKDIDYLFRHATADLALVAARNRARLLDTVSLQREPYQSMGLPQPGEDPELESIIIGMLDPFLAQPPSATTLRALAERIYTHIGLENKRKNLVGEGFEDTIYALLSRIPAIADTHTLYVRPLLHEVPGFRNPRANSKPRQVDLALVHNVTRKRTLVSCKWSVRSDREEQFVSDFRDYAELEEAGEDFEYVLITNEFDPARLAAACEVRRQNSPLFTSVVHVNPAGPHAAYAAPVPPRGKGINRTQGHIESGRLDGLEGWLTKLASR
;
A
#
# COMPACT_ATOMS: atom_id res chain seq x y z
N MET A 1 -14.37 -5.78 65.85
CA MET A 1 -15.24 -6.70 65.09
C MET A 1 -15.13 -6.24 63.64
N VAL A 2 -14.10 -6.62 62.89
CA VAL A 2 -13.85 -7.92 62.22
C VAL A 2 -15.09 -8.49 61.56
N GLU A 3 -15.09 -8.43 60.23
CA GLU A 3 -15.53 -9.41 59.21
C GLU A 3 -15.69 -8.64 57.88
N ASP A 4 -15.50 -9.17 56.69
CA ASP A 4 -14.49 -10.07 56.12
C ASP A 4 -14.55 -9.80 54.60
N GLN A 5 -13.49 -10.12 53.86
CA GLN A 5 -13.36 -9.87 52.41
C GLN A 5 -14.36 -10.67 51.57
N VAL A 6 -14.79 -10.13 50.42
CA VAL A 6 -14.88 -10.93 49.17
C VAL A 6 -14.45 -10.07 47.98
N ALA A 7 -13.27 -10.38 47.45
CA ALA A 7 -12.89 -10.04 46.08
C ALA A 7 -13.73 -10.91 45.12
N ILE A 8 -14.32 -10.29 44.10
CA ILE A 8 -14.82 -11.01 42.92
C ILE A 8 -13.75 -10.90 41.82
N PRO A 9 -13.05 -11.99 41.49
CA PRO A 9 -12.16 -12.05 40.33
C PRO A 9 -12.99 -12.39 39.08
N GLY A 10 -12.87 -11.60 38.01
CA GLY A 10 -13.43 -11.98 36.71
C GLY A 10 -14.04 -10.89 35.82
N GLN A 11 -13.49 -9.67 35.77
CA GLN A 11 -13.72 -8.76 34.63
C GLN A 11 -12.38 -8.24 34.10
N SER A 12 -11.57 -9.16 33.60
CA SER A 12 -10.53 -8.87 32.63
C SER A 12 -11.17 -8.71 31.25
N ASP A 13 -10.82 -7.61 30.59
CA ASP A 13 -10.59 -7.47 29.15
C ASP A 13 -11.70 -7.89 28.17
N ALA A 14 -12.40 -6.88 27.64
CA ALA A 14 -12.69 -6.80 26.21
C ALA A 14 -12.79 -5.33 25.78
N ALA A 15 -11.70 -4.86 25.17
CA ALA A 15 -11.40 -3.48 24.81
C ALA A 15 -12.51 -2.74 24.03
N GLU A 16 -12.65 -1.47 24.40
CA GLU A 16 -13.42 -0.40 23.77
C GLU A 16 -12.92 -0.10 22.35
N GLY A 17 -13.49 -0.75 21.34
CA GLY A 17 -13.15 -0.45 19.95
C GLY A 17 -13.85 0.79 19.42
N SER A 18 -13.22 1.97 19.51
CA SER A 18 -13.60 3.14 18.69
C SER A 18 -13.54 2.79 17.19
N THR A 19 -14.25 3.52 16.33
CA THR A 19 -14.20 3.36 14.85
C THR A 19 -12.76 3.39 14.31
N SER A 20 -11.86 4.08 15.02
CA SER A 20 -10.42 4.12 14.75
C SER A 20 -9.74 2.76 14.98
N GLU A 21 -10.06 2.05 16.07
CA GLU A 21 -9.50 0.73 16.34
C GLU A 21 -10.03 -0.34 15.39
N ALA A 22 -11.33 -0.29 15.05
CA ALA A 22 -11.89 -1.21 14.07
C ALA A 22 -11.24 -1.00 12.68
N SER A 23 -11.01 0.26 12.29
CA SER A 23 -10.28 0.61 11.08
C SER A 23 -8.81 0.17 11.15
N ALA A 24 -8.14 0.38 12.28
CA ALA A 24 -6.75 -0.07 12.48
C ALA A 24 -6.62 -1.59 12.40
N ARG A 25 -7.59 -2.35 12.94
CA ARG A 25 -7.64 -3.82 12.82
C ARG A 25 -7.93 -4.27 11.39
N ALA A 26 -8.86 -3.63 10.69
CA ALA A 26 -9.24 -4.02 9.32
C ALA A 26 -8.11 -3.79 8.29
N PHE A 27 -7.31 -2.74 8.46
CA PHE A 27 -6.16 -2.46 7.59
C PHE A 27 -4.82 -2.89 8.21
N GLY A 28 -4.85 -3.51 9.39
CA GLY A 28 -3.67 -3.91 10.15
C GLY A 28 -3.03 -5.19 9.64
N GLU A 29 -1.82 -5.45 10.14
CA GLU A 29 -0.95 -6.56 9.70
C GLU A 29 -1.64 -7.93 9.74
N GLU A 30 -2.28 -8.28 10.86
CA GLU A 30 -3.00 -9.57 10.99
C GLU A 30 -4.03 -9.78 9.88
N ASN A 31 -4.79 -8.73 9.55
CA ASN A 31 -5.79 -8.82 8.50
C ASN A 31 -5.15 -8.92 7.11
N ARG A 32 -4.09 -8.16 6.85
CA ARG A 32 -3.36 -8.23 5.57
C ARG A 32 -2.75 -9.62 5.36
N VAL A 33 -2.11 -10.20 6.37
CA VAL A 33 -1.58 -11.56 6.31
C VAL A 33 -2.68 -12.58 6.02
N ARG A 34 -3.84 -12.46 6.69
CA ARG A 34 -5.00 -13.33 6.43
C ARG A 34 -5.50 -13.18 4.98
N LEU A 35 -5.62 -11.95 4.47
CA LEU A 35 -6.09 -11.68 3.11
C LEU A 35 -5.10 -12.17 2.05
N LEU A 36 -3.79 -11.98 2.27
CA LEU A 36 -2.74 -12.51 1.40
C LEU A 36 -2.77 -14.04 1.38
N ASN A 37 -2.88 -14.69 2.54
CA ASN A 37 -2.99 -16.14 2.61
C ASN A 37 -4.23 -16.65 1.87
N ARG A 38 -5.38 -15.98 2.03
CA ARG A 38 -6.61 -16.29 1.30
C ARG A 38 -6.42 -16.16 -0.21
N TYR A 39 -5.84 -15.06 -0.66
CA TYR A 39 -5.56 -14.82 -2.08
C TYR A 39 -4.65 -15.89 -2.66
N PHE A 40 -3.49 -16.11 -2.04
CA PHE A 40 -2.50 -17.05 -2.56
C PHE A 40 -2.94 -18.52 -2.49
N SER A 41 -3.87 -18.86 -1.58
CA SER A 41 -4.48 -20.20 -1.56
C SER A 41 -5.36 -20.47 -2.79
N SER A 42 -5.73 -19.43 -3.55
CA SER A 42 -6.64 -19.52 -4.71
C SER A 42 -5.97 -19.41 -6.07
N VAL A 43 -4.74 -18.88 -6.16
CA VAL A 43 -4.08 -18.54 -7.44
C VAL A 43 -3.08 -19.58 -7.94
N GLY A 44 -2.87 -20.66 -7.20
CA GLY A 44 -1.95 -21.75 -7.59
C GLY A 44 -0.50 -21.49 -7.17
N THR A 45 0.44 -22.08 -7.91
CA THR A 45 1.88 -21.96 -7.62
C THR A 45 2.39 -20.61 -8.08
N VAL A 46 3.06 -19.88 -7.18
CA VAL A 46 3.70 -18.60 -7.49
C VAL A 46 5.06 -18.85 -8.12
N THR A 47 5.37 -18.13 -9.19
CA THR A 47 6.64 -18.18 -9.92
C THR A 47 7.25 -16.78 -10.04
N PRO A 48 8.55 -16.66 -10.39
CA PRO A 48 9.11 -15.37 -10.75
C PRO A 48 8.37 -14.66 -11.90
N GLU A 49 7.90 -15.40 -12.91
CA GLU A 49 7.25 -14.87 -14.12
C GLU A 49 5.91 -14.19 -13.83
N ASP A 50 5.09 -14.77 -12.95
CA ASP A 50 3.75 -14.26 -12.63
C ASP A 50 3.71 -13.37 -11.37
N ALA A 51 4.82 -13.28 -10.62
CA ALA A 51 4.92 -12.50 -9.38
C ALA A 51 4.39 -11.05 -9.52
N TRP A 52 4.76 -10.36 -10.60
CA TRP A 52 4.32 -8.97 -10.82
C TRP A 52 2.81 -8.86 -11.04
N ARG A 53 2.18 -9.87 -11.64
CA ARG A 53 0.72 -9.92 -11.85
C ARG A 53 0.01 -9.94 -10.52
N HIS A 54 0.52 -10.72 -9.56
CA HIS A 54 -0.04 -10.76 -8.23
C HIS A 54 0.09 -9.43 -7.50
N VAL A 55 1.22 -8.73 -7.62
CA VAL A 55 1.37 -7.37 -7.07
C VAL A 55 0.28 -6.44 -7.60
N TYR A 56 0.03 -6.45 -8.91
CA TYR A 56 -1.02 -5.60 -9.49
C TYR A 56 -2.42 -6.03 -9.07
N ARG A 57 -2.73 -7.32 -9.08
CA ARG A 57 -4.04 -7.83 -8.60
C ARG A 57 -4.30 -7.46 -7.14
N LEU A 58 -3.26 -7.46 -6.30
CA LEU A 58 -3.38 -7.17 -4.87
C LEU A 58 -3.49 -5.67 -4.55
N LEU A 59 -2.73 -4.82 -5.26
CA LEU A 59 -2.44 -3.45 -4.84
C LEU A 59 -2.71 -2.36 -5.88
N LEU A 60 -2.70 -2.66 -7.18
CA LEU A 60 -3.06 -1.66 -8.18
C LEU A 60 -4.52 -1.29 -7.99
N TRP A 61 -4.89 -0.02 -8.18
CA TRP A 61 -6.28 0.42 -8.02
C TRP A 61 -6.72 1.32 -9.17
N ILE A 62 -8.03 1.49 -9.28
CA ILE A 62 -8.61 2.50 -10.16
C ILE A 62 -8.66 3.84 -9.43
N ASP A 63 -8.03 4.84 -10.01
CA ASP A 63 -8.17 6.23 -9.57
C ASP A 63 -9.60 6.70 -9.87
N ARG A 64 -10.39 6.88 -8.81
CA ARG A 64 -11.81 7.25 -8.90
C ARG A 64 -12.05 8.58 -9.61
N THR A 65 -11.06 9.47 -9.65
CA THR A 65 -11.20 10.77 -10.31
C THR A 65 -11.03 10.68 -11.84
N THR A 66 -10.34 9.66 -12.33
CA THR A 66 -10.10 9.46 -13.77
C THR A 66 -10.83 8.24 -14.33
N GLY A 67 -11.23 7.29 -13.48
CA GLY A 67 -11.77 6.00 -13.89
C GLY A 67 -10.71 5.03 -14.43
N LEU A 68 -9.42 5.35 -14.33
CA LEU A 68 -8.31 4.58 -14.92
C LEU A 68 -7.41 3.96 -13.87
N ALA A 69 -6.55 3.02 -14.28
CA ALA A 69 -5.57 2.41 -13.39
C ALA A 69 -4.59 3.49 -12.90
N HIS A 70 -4.39 3.57 -11.59
CA HIS A 70 -3.54 4.58 -11.00
C HIS A 70 -2.07 4.28 -11.31
N CYS A 71 -1.41 5.21 -12.00
CA CYS A 71 0.01 5.13 -12.31
C CYS A 71 0.82 6.34 -11.84
N TYR A 72 0.19 7.48 -11.61
CA TYR A 72 0.87 8.73 -11.26
C TYR A 72 -0.04 9.65 -10.44
N GLU A 73 0.47 10.80 -10.01
CA GLU A 73 -0.26 11.80 -9.23
C GLU A 73 -1.63 12.15 -9.87
N SER A 74 -2.72 11.91 -9.14
CA SER A 74 -4.10 11.99 -9.65
C SER A 74 -4.43 13.32 -10.31
N ASP A 75 -3.94 14.44 -9.78
CA ASP A 75 -4.17 15.78 -10.33
C ASP A 75 -3.50 15.97 -11.70
N LYS A 76 -2.40 15.26 -11.96
CA LYS A 76 -1.69 15.26 -13.24
C LYS A 76 -2.35 14.36 -14.26
N CYS A 77 -3.03 13.30 -13.81
CA CYS A 77 -3.72 12.34 -14.65
C CYS A 77 -5.13 12.78 -15.09
N GLN A 78 -5.64 13.94 -14.68
CA GLN A 78 -6.99 14.39 -15.06
C GLN A 78 -7.15 14.58 -16.59
N PRO A 79 -8.36 14.36 -17.16
CA PRO A 79 -8.64 14.68 -18.55
C PRO A 79 -8.16 16.08 -18.97
N GLY A 80 -7.54 16.17 -20.14
CA GLY A 80 -6.92 17.40 -20.65
C GLY A 80 -5.51 17.71 -20.12
N ARG A 81 -5.01 16.95 -19.14
CA ARG A 81 -3.61 17.03 -18.69
C ARG A 81 -2.70 16.08 -19.49
N PRO A 82 -1.38 16.37 -19.55
CA PRO A 82 -0.44 15.54 -20.33
C PRO A 82 -0.38 14.07 -19.93
N TRP A 83 -0.61 13.74 -18.66
CA TRP A 83 -0.53 12.37 -18.16
C TRP A 83 -1.79 11.54 -18.43
N TYR A 84 -2.93 12.13 -18.77
CA TYR A 84 -4.17 11.37 -18.98
C TYR A 84 -4.05 10.35 -20.10
N ALA A 85 -3.47 10.72 -21.25
CA ALA A 85 -3.24 9.80 -22.35
C ALA A 85 -2.27 8.66 -21.99
N ARG A 86 -1.34 8.90 -21.06
CA ARG A 86 -0.42 7.89 -20.54
C ARG A 86 -1.14 6.92 -19.60
N SER A 87 -2.02 7.44 -18.75
CA SER A 87 -2.88 6.64 -17.89
C SER A 87 -3.84 5.76 -18.71
N LEU A 88 -4.36 6.26 -19.84
CA LEU A 88 -5.15 5.45 -20.79
C LEU A 88 -4.32 4.30 -21.34
N ALA A 89 -3.12 4.57 -21.86
CA ALA A 89 -2.25 3.54 -22.41
C ALA A 89 -1.85 2.49 -21.35
N PHE A 90 -1.50 2.93 -20.15
CA PHE A 90 -1.19 2.04 -19.05
C PHE A 90 -2.39 1.20 -18.60
N HIS A 91 -3.59 1.78 -18.55
CA HIS A 91 -4.80 1.06 -18.17
C HIS A 91 -5.13 -0.05 -19.17
N VAL A 92 -5.08 0.25 -20.48
CA VAL A 92 -5.28 -0.75 -21.53
C VAL A 92 -4.21 -1.85 -21.43
N TRP A 93 -2.94 -1.47 -21.36
CA TRP A 93 -1.85 -2.44 -21.21
C TRP A 93 -2.01 -3.31 -19.96
N SER A 94 -2.40 -2.73 -18.82
CA SER A 94 -2.58 -3.48 -17.57
C SER A 94 -3.69 -4.50 -17.70
N ALA A 95 -4.81 -4.13 -18.34
CA ALA A 95 -5.94 -5.02 -18.57
C ALA A 95 -5.55 -6.18 -19.49
N GLU A 96 -4.94 -5.89 -20.65
CA GLU A 96 -4.43 -6.90 -21.58
C GLU A 96 -3.41 -7.82 -20.91
N ALA A 97 -2.44 -7.24 -20.20
CA ALA A 97 -1.38 -7.97 -19.55
C ALA A 97 -1.93 -8.85 -18.42
N LEU A 98 -3.02 -8.48 -17.75
CA LEU A 98 -3.69 -9.31 -16.73
C LEU A 98 -4.74 -10.27 -17.31
N GLY A 99 -5.01 -10.20 -18.62
CA GLY A 99 -5.99 -11.06 -19.30
C GLY A 99 -7.44 -10.68 -19.03
N VAL A 100 -7.72 -9.40 -18.79
CA VAL A 100 -9.05 -8.88 -18.45
C VAL A 100 -9.47 -7.77 -19.42
N ALA A 101 -10.78 -7.57 -19.59
CA ALA A 101 -11.27 -6.46 -20.39
C ALA A 101 -10.97 -5.12 -19.68
N PRO A 102 -10.59 -4.04 -20.40
CA PRO A 102 -10.31 -2.75 -19.77
C PRO A 102 -11.43 -2.23 -18.86
N GLY A 103 -12.68 -2.36 -19.30
CA GLY A 103 -13.86 -1.96 -18.51
C GLY A 103 -14.16 -2.82 -17.29
N GLU A 104 -13.41 -3.90 -17.06
CA GLU A 104 -13.57 -4.81 -15.93
C GLU A 104 -12.34 -4.89 -15.03
N LEU A 105 -11.28 -4.14 -15.36
CA LEU A 105 -10.01 -4.19 -14.63
C LEU A 105 -10.20 -3.94 -13.12
N ASP A 106 -11.15 -3.08 -12.74
CA ASP A 106 -11.49 -2.74 -11.35
C ASP A 106 -11.93 -3.95 -10.50
N LYS A 107 -12.47 -4.99 -11.13
CA LYS A 107 -12.91 -6.24 -10.48
C LYS A 107 -11.75 -7.16 -10.16
N ASP A 108 -10.64 -7.02 -10.90
CA ASP A 108 -9.49 -7.93 -10.89
C ASP A 108 -8.27 -7.39 -10.15
N ILE A 109 -8.26 -6.10 -9.82
CA ILE A 109 -7.22 -5.45 -9.04
C ILE A 109 -7.73 -5.01 -7.67
N ASP A 110 -6.88 -4.34 -6.89
CA ASP A 110 -7.21 -3.74 -5.60
C ASP A 110 -7.75 -4.74 -4.57
N TYR A 111 -7.36 -6.02 -4.68
CA TYR A 111 -7.91 -7.10 -3.87
C TYR A 111 -7.78 -6.82 -2.38
N LEU A 112 -6.60 -6.39 -1.90
CA LEU A 112 -6.38 -6.16 -0.47
C LEU A 112 -7.30 -5.07 0.06
N PHE A 113 -7.45 -3.95 -0.65
CA PHE A 113 -8.27 -2.84 -0.18
C PHE A 113 -9.75 -3.18 -0.21
N ARG A 114 -10.22 -3.80 -1.30
CA ARG A 114 -11.63 -4.19 -1.44
C ARG A 114 -12.04 -5.16 -0.33
N HIS A 115 -11.21 -6.16 -0.04
CA HIS A 115 -11.52 -7.13 1.01
C HIS A 115 -11.36 -6.56 2.42
N ALA A 116 -10.32 -5.75 2.69
CA ALA A 116 -10.19 -5.07 3.99
C ALA A 116 -11.37 -4.13 4.27
N THR A 117 -11.84 -3.42 3.25
CA THR A 117 -13.02 -2.55 3.35
C THR A 117 -14.31 -3.35 3.58
N ALA A 118 -14.47 -4.49 2.92
CA ALA A 118 -15.61 -5.39 3.16
C ALA A 118 -15.62 -5.91 4.60
N ASP A 119 -14.46 -6.30 5.14
CA ASP A 119 -14.34 -6.71 6.54
C ASP A 119 -14.68 -5.57 7.50
N LEU A 120 -14.19 -4.35 7.23
CA LEU A 120 -14.53 -3.19 8.04
C LEU A 120 -16.03 -2.90 8.01
N ALA A 121 -16.67 -2.99 6.85
CA ALA A 121 -18.11 -2.78 6.72
C ALA A 121 -18.91 -3.78 7.57
N LEU A 122 -18.50 -5.06 7.60
CA LEU A 122 -19.12 -6.08 8.44
C LEU A 122 -18.96 -5.77 9.94
N VAL A 123 -17.78 -5.32 10.37
CA VAL A 123 -17.51 -4.94 11.76
C VAL A 123 -18.29 -3.67 12.13
N ALA A 124 -18.29 -2.65 11.27
CA ALA A 124 -19.01 -1.41 11.48
C ALA A 124 -20.52 -1.64 11.59
N ALA A 125 -21.10 -2.51 10.77
CA ALA A 125 -22.51 -2.88 10.85
C ALA A 125 -22.87 -3.52 12.21
N ARG A 126 -22.01 -4.38 12.75
CA ARG A 126 -22.19 -5.00 14.07
C ARG A 126 -22.08 -3.98 15.21
N ASN A 127 -21.14 -3.04 15.11
CA ASN A 127 -20.89 -2.04 16.15
C ASN A 127 -21.93 -0.90 16.15
N ARG A 128 -22.50 -0.55 14.98
CA ARG A 128 -23.50 0.53 14.85
C ARG A 128 -24.72 0.28 15.73
N ALA A 129 -25.21 -0.96 15.79
CA ALA A 129 -26.36 -1.30 16.64
C ALA A 129 -26.08 -1.06 18.14
N ARG A 130 -24.85 -1.33 18.59
CA ARG A 130 -24.45 -1.16 19.99
C ARG A 130 -24.18 0.31 20.37
N LEU A 131 -23.71 1.12 19.41
CA LEU A 131 -23.37 2.53 19.64
C LEU A 131 -24.59 3.45 19.68
N LEU A 132 -25.73 3.07 19.08
CA LEU A 132 -26.94 3.91 19.03
C LEU A 132 -27.50 4.23 20.43
N ASP A 133 -27.47 3.26 21.34
CA ASP A 133 -27.93 3.46 22.72
C ASP A 133 -26.99 4.40 23.47
N THR A 134 -25.68 4.23 23.30
CA THR A 134 -24.68 5.11 23.90
C THR A 134 -24.78 6.53 23.36
N VAL A 135 -24.94 6.71 22.05
CA VAL A 135 -25.10 8.03 21.42
C VAL A 135 -26.39 8.70 21.91
N SER A 136 -27.48 7.95 22.05
CA SER A 136 -28.73 8.48 22.59
C SER A 136 -28.56 8.99 24.02
N LEU A 137 -27.91 8.21 24.90
CA LEU A 137 -27.62 8.60 26.28
C LEU A 137 -26.68 9.81 26.35
N GLN A 138 -25.66 9.87 25.50
CA GLN A 138 -24.72 11.01 25.45
C GLN A 138 -25.38 12.31 24.97
N ARG A 139 -26.40 12.20 24.12
CA ARG A 139 -27.13 13.36 23.57
C ARG A 139 -28.29 13.83 24.44
N GLU A 140 -28.80 12.97 25.32
CA GLU A 140 -29.93 13.27 26.20
C GLU A 140 -29.79 14.61 26.95
N PRO A 141 -28.62 14.97 27.55
CA PRO A 141 -28.46 16.23 28.27
C PRO A 141 -28.56 17.49 27.38
N TYR A 142 -28.50 17.34 26.06
CA TYR A 142 -28.36 18.44 25.10
C TYR A 142 -29.52 18.55 24.10
N GLN A 143 -30.59 17.78 24.27
CA GLN A 143 -31.69 17.67 23.28
C GLN A 143 -32.35 19.03 22.95
N SER A 144 -32.41 19.96 23.90
CA SER A 144 -33.03 21.28 23.69
C SER A 144 -32.11 22.31 23.04
N MET A 145 -30.83 22.00 22.80
CA MET A 145 -29.83 22.96 22.31
C MET A 145 -29.75 23.04 20.78
N GLY A 146 -30.57 22.28 20.06
CA GLY A 146 -30.57 22.30 18.59
C GLY A 146 -29.25 21.84 17.98
N LEU A 147 -28.52 20.95 18.66
CA LEU A 147 -27.24 20.44 18.16
C LEU A 147 -27.44 19.65 16.85
N PRO A 148 -26.52 19.77 15.88
CA PRO A 148 -26.60 19.01 14.64
C PRO A 148 -26.60 17.51 14.92
N GLN A 149 -27.29 16.77 14.06
CA GLN A 149 -27.30 15.31 14.10
C GLN A 149 -26.04 14.77 13.41
N PRO A 150 -25.51 13.63 13.86
CA PRO A 150 -24.49 12.92 13.08
C PRO A 150 -24.96 12.73 11.63
N GLY A 151 -24.08 13.04 10.67
CA GLY A 151 -24.39 12.97 9.24
C GLY A 151 -25.17 14.15 8.67
N GLU A 152 -25.56 15.13 9.47
CA GLU A 152 -26.14 16.38 8.98
C GLU A 152 -25.06 17.25 8.33
N ASP A 153 -25.23 17.49 7.03
CA ASP A 153 -24.31 18.30 6.22
C ASP A 153 -25.08 19.06 5.14
N PRO A 154 -25.50 20.31 5.43
CA PRO A 154 -26.28 21.10 4.50
C PRO A 154 -25.59 21.34 3.15
N GLU A 155 -24.26 21.39 3.10
CA GLU A 155 -23.50 21.62 1.87
C GLU A 155 -23.57 20.37 0.98
N LEU A 156 -23.24 19.20 1.52
CA LEU A 156 -23.31 17.95 0.77
C LEU A 156 -24.75 17.63 0.35
N GLU A 157 -25.72 17.90 1.21
CA GLU A 157 -27.14 17.78 0.87
C GLU A 157 -27.52 18.68 -0.32
N SER A 158 -27.08 19.94 -0.32
CA SER A 158 -27.35 20.87 -1.42
C SER A 158 -26.73 20.42 -2.75
N ILE A 159 -25.53 19.82 -2.72
CA ILE A 159 -24.86 19.26 -3.89
C ILE A 159 -25.65 18.07 -4.45
N ILE A 160 -26.05 17.14 -3.58
CA ILE A 160 -26.81 15.94 -3.96
C ILE A 160 -28.15 16.33 -4.56
N ILE A 161 -28.92 17.18 -3.87
CA ILE A 161 -30.22 17.66 -4.35
C ILE A 161 -30.03 18.40 -5.67
N GLY A 162 -29.12 19.37 -5.75
CA GLY A 162 -28.89 20.16 -6.97
C GLY A 162 -28.58 19.32 -8.22
N MET A 163 -27.93 18.15 -8.06
CA MET A 163 -27.66 17.23 -9.17
C MET A 163 -28.81 16.27 -9.48
N LEU A 164 -29.57 15.84 -8.47
CA LEU A 164 -30.60 14.82 -8.63
C LEU A 164 -32.01 15.38 -8.83
N ASP A 165 -32.28 16.64 -8.46
CA ASP A 165 -33.60 17.28 -8.50
C ASP A 165 -34.35 17.05 -9.82
N PRO A 166 -33.73 17.19 -11.02
CA PRO A 166 -34.43 16.95 -12.29
C PRO A 166 -34.92 15.51 -12.50
N PHE A 167 -34.37 14.55 -11.77
CA PHE A 167 -34.64 13.12 -11.88
C PHE A 167 -35.51 12.59 -10.73
N LEU A 168 -35.78 13.41 -9.71
CA LEU A 168 -36.53 13.01 -8.53
C LEU A 168 -37.99 13.43 -8.65
N ALA A 169 -38.90 12.47 -8.48
CA ALA A 169 -40.34 12.76 -8.42
C ALA A 169 -40.74 13.53 -7.14
N GLN A 170 -39.93 13.39 -6.08
CA GLN A 170 -40.11 14.06 -4.80
C GLN A 170 -38.75 14.21 -4.11
N PRO A 171 -38.53 15.29 -3.34
CA PRO A 171 -37.28 15.49 -2.62
C PRO A 171 -37.07 14.36 -1.59
N PRO A 172 -35.83 13.89 -1.38
CA PRO A 172 -35.55 12.87 -0.38
C PRO A 172 -35.79 13.44 1.04
N SER A 173 -36.23 12.59 1.97
CA SER A 173 -36.42 13.03 3.36
C SER A 173 -35.08 13.43 4.01
N ALA A 174 -35.11 14.33 4.99
CA ALA A 174 -33.91 14.72 5.76
C ALA A 174 -33.20 13.52 6.40
N THR A 175 -33.93 12.52 6.88
CA THR A 175 -33.34 11.28 7.42
C THR A 175 -32.61 10.48 6.33
N THR A 176 -33.17 10.41 5.13
CA THR A 176 -32.53 9.74 3.98
C THR A 176 -31.26 10.46 3.54
N LEU A 177 -31.31 11.79 3.50
CA LEU A 177 -30.16 12.63 3.14
C LEU A 177 -29.01 12.49 4.14
N ARG A 178 -29.29 12.56 5.44
CA ARG A 178 -28.29 12.29 6.49
C ARG A 178 -27.69 10.90 6.35
N ALA A 179 -28.52 9.87 6.16
CA ALA A 179 -28.02 8.50 5.98
C ALA A 179 -27.13 8.37 4.72
N LEU A 180 -27.44 9.10 3.65
CA LEU A 180 -26.61 9.16 2.45
C LEU A 180 -25.29 9.89 2.70
N ALA A 181 -25.34 11.05 3.35
CA ALA A 181 -24.16 11.83 3.74
C ALA A 181 -23.22 11.01 4.64
N GLU A 182 -23.73 10.32 5.66
CA GLU A 182 -22.94 9.41 6.50
C GLU A 182 -22.23 8.32 5.68
N ARG A 183 -22.92 7.75 4.69
CA ARG A 183 -22.37 6.70 3.83
C ARG A 183 -21.29 7.25 2.90
N ILE A 184 -21.47 8.46 2.36
CA ILE A 184 -20.46 9.16 1.55
C ILE A 184 -19.23 9.44 2.40
N TYR A 185 -19.39 10.01 3.59
CA TYR A 185 -18.27 10.28 4.50
C TYR A 185 -17.54 9.02 4.92
N THR A 186 -18.26 7.95 5.23
CA THR A 186 -17.66 6.64 5.53
C THR A 186 -16.84 6.14 4.36
N HIS A 187 -17.38 6.24 3.13
CA HIS A 187 -16.68 5.83 1.91
C HIS A 187 -15.41 6.66 1.64
N ILE A 188 -15.48 8.00 1.79
CA ILE A 188 -14.32 8.89 1.63
C ILE A 188 -13.27 8.61 2.71
N GLY A 189 -13.70 8.42 3.96
CA GLY A 189 -12.82 8.09 5.08
C GLY A 189 -12.06 6.78 4.85
N LEU A 190 -12.72 5.78 4.26
CA LEU A 190 -12.11 4.52 3.83
C LEU A 190 -11.07 4.74 2.73
N GLU A 191 -11.40 5.49 1.68
CA GLU A 191 -10.47 5.79 0.58
C GLU A 191 -9.19 6.48 1.08
N ASN A 192 -9.28 7.34 2.11
CA ASN A 192 -8.10 7.95 2.72
C ASN A 192 -7.15 6.93 3.39
N LYS A 193 -7.66 5.76 3.82
CA LYS A 193 -6.85 4.68 4.41
C LYS A 193 -6.10 3.85 3.38
N ARG A 194 -6.45 3.96 2.09
CA ARG A 194 -5.77 3.25 0.99
C ARG A 194 -4.26 3.48 0.99
N LYS A 195 -3.83 4.72 1.24
CA LYS A 195 -2.40 5.08 1.26
C LYS A 195 -1.60 4.27 2.28
N ASN A 196 -2.20 4.01 3.45
CA ASN A 196 -1.57 3.22 4.50
C ASN A 196 -1.48 1.75 4.10
N LEU A 197 -2.57 1.22 3.53
CA LEU A 197 -2.60 -0.15 3.02
C LEU A 197 -1.59 -0.36 1.89
N VAL A 198 -1.45 0.59 0.95
CA VAL A 198 -0.51 0.47 -0.16
C VAL A 198 0.94 0.47 0.32
N GLY A 199 1.27 1.18 1.40
CA GLY A 199 2.61 1.15 1.99
C GLY A 199 2.96 -0.23 2.54
N GLU A 200 2.38 -0.57 3.70
CA GLU A 200 2.71 -1.83 4.40
C GLU A 200 2.22 -3.06 3.62
N GLY A 201 1.11 -2.96 2.90
CA GLY A 201 0.62 -4.04 2.04
C GLY A 201 1.53 -4.33 0.85
N PHE A 202 2.31 -3.36 0.38
CA PHE A 202 3.33 -3.63 -0.64
C PHE A 202 4.48 -4.46 -0.08
N GLU A 203 4.97 -4.12 1.11
CA GLU A 203 5.98 -4.89 1.84
C GLU A 203 5.50 -6.33 2.07
N ASP A 204 4.29 -6.49 2.61
CA ASP A 204 3.69 -7.80 2.92
C ASP A 204 3.46 -8.63 1.65
N THR A 205 3.12 -7.97 0.53
CA THR A 205 2.94 -8.66 -0.75
C THR A 205 4.27 -9.18 -1.28
N ILE A 206 5.34 -8.37 -1.24
CA ILE A 206 6.66 -8.83 -1.68
C ILE A 206 7.16 -9.95 -0.77
N TYR A 207 7.02 -9.81 0.56
CA TYR A 207 7.33 -10.89 1.50
C TYR A 207 6.57 -12.18 1.15
N ALA A 208 5.25 -12.08 0.94
CA ALA A 208 4.41 -13.22 0.63
C ALA A 208 4.80 -13.92 -0.68
N LEU A 209 5.30 -13.18 -1.68
CA LEU A 209 5.85 -13.75 -2.92
C LEU A 209 7.18 -14.48 -2.67
N LEU A 210 8.12 -13.83 -1.97
CA LEU A 210 9.43 -14.41 -1.64
C LEU A 210 9.28 -15.72 -0.85
N SER A 211 8.40 -15.75 0.14
CA SER A 211 8.13 -16.94 0.96
C SER A 211 7.42 -18.08 0.21
N ARG A 212 6.89 -17.82 -0.99
CA ARG A 212 6.13 -18.81 -1.77
C ARG A 212 6.90 -19.36 -2.97
N ILE A 213 8.03 -18.77 -3.32
CA ILE A 213 8.92 -19.28 -4.36
C ILE A 213 9.92 -20.23 -3.67
N PRO A 214 9.82 -21.56 -3.84
CA PRO A 214 10.60 -22.52 -3.03
C PRO A 214 12.11 -22.29 -3.12
N ALA A 215 12.62 -22.02 -4.32
CA ALA A 215 14.05 -21.74 -4.55
C ALA A 215 14.57 -20.53 -3.75
N ILE A 216 13.71 -19.62 -3.32
CA ILE A 216 14.07 -18.48 -2.46
C ILE A 216 13.80 -18.83 -0.99
N ALA A 217 12.62 -19.37 -0.68
CA ALA A 217 12.20 -19.70 0.68
C ALA A 217 13.12 -20.74 1.36
N ASP A 218 13.65 -21.70 0.59
CA ASP A 218 14.52 -22.75 1.10
C ASP A 218 15.97 -22.26 1.30
N THR A 219 16.39 -21.24 0.56
CA THR A 219 17.77 -20.74 0.53
C THR A 219 17.97 -19.48 1.37
N HIS A 220 16.90 -18.77 1.71
CA HIS A 220 16.95 -17.51 2.46
C HIS A 220 16.06 -17.53 3.69
N THR A 221 16.56 -16.96 4.79
CA THR A 221 15.72 -16.54 5.90
C THR A 221 15.16 -15.16 5.59
N LEU A 222 13.83 -15.04 5.59
CA LEU A 222 13.10 -13.84 5.18
C LEU A 222 12.51 -13.13 6.40
N TYR A 223 12.65 -11.80 6.43
CA TYR A 223 12.12 -10.94 7.48
C TYR A 223 11.28 -9.83 6.85
N VAL A 224 10.11 -9.55 7.44
CA VAL A 224 9.28 -8.38 7.11
C VAL A 224 9.33 -7.40 8.25
N ARG A 225 9.61 -6.13 7.93
CA ARG A 225 9.76 -5.04 8.91
C ARG A 225 10.65 -5.36 10.13
N PRO A 226 11.77 -6.11 10.03
CA PRO A 226 12.61 -6.37 11.19
C PRO A 226 13.25 -5.09 11.72
N LEU A 227 13.49 -5.03 13.03
CA LEU A 227 14.47 -4.08 13.53
C LEU A 227 15.84 -4.49 13.00
N LEU A 228 16.66 -3.54 12.55
CA LEU A 228 17.91 -3.84 11.86
C LEU A 228 18.85 -4.68 12.74
N HIS A 229 18.91 -4.41 14.04
CA HIS A 229 19.74 -5.15 14.98
C HIS A 229 19.25 -6.58 15.26
N GLU A 230 18.05 -6.95 14.81
CA GLU A 230 17.56 -8.33 14.83
C GLU A 230 17.99 -9.10 13.57
N VAL A 231 18.47 -8.39 12.54
CA VAL A 231 19.02 -9.01 11.33
C VAL A 231 20.46 -9.45 11.62
N PRO A 232 20.82 -10.72 11.36
CA PRO A 232 22.19 -11.20 11.56
C PRO A 232 23.25 -10.33 10.84
N GLY A 233 24.31 -9.99 11.57
CA GLY A 233 25.41 -9.15 11.07
C GLY A 233 25.27 -7.66 11.38
N PHE A 234 24.22 -7.26 12.11
CA PHE A 234 24.00 -5.89 12.56
C PHE A 234 23.95 -5.81 14.09
N ARG A 235 24.49 -4.71 14.63
CA ARG A 235 24.53 -4.46 16.08
C ARG A 235 23.40 -3.57 16.57
N ASN A 236 23.21 -3.58 17.88
CA ASN A 236 22.31 -2.65 18.54
C ASN A 236 22.71 -1.19 18.30
N PRO A 237 21.73 -0.28 18.11
CA PRO A 237 22.01 1.14 18.05
C PRO A 237 22.60 1.64 19.37
N ARG A 238 23.34 2.76 19.32
CA ARG A 238 23.87 3.41 20.52
C ARG A 238 22.73 3.76 21.48
N ALA A 239 23.03 3.80 22.78
CA ALA A 239 22.08 4.27 23.79
C ALA A 239 21.48 5.63 23.36
N ASN A 240 20.15 5.76 23.47
CA ASN A 240 19.34 6.92 23.06
C ASN A 240 19.19 7.15 21.54
N SER A 241 19.70 6.26 20.69
CA SER A 241 19.45 6.33 19.25
C SER A 241 18.16 5.57 18.89
N LYS A 242 17.36 6.11 17.96
CA LYS A 242 16.13 5.46 17.51
C LYS A 242 16.46 4.14 16.80
N PRO A 243 15.80 3.02 17.14
CA PRO A 243 15.92 1.78 16.39
C PRO A 243 15.59 2.00 14.91
N ARG A 244 16.36 1.36 14.04
CA ARG A 244 16.13 1.35 12.60
C ARG A 244 15.34 0.11 12.24
N GLN A 245 14.35 0.28 11.37
CA GLN A 245 13.55 -0.79 10.80
C GLN A 245 13.81 -0.79 9.30
N VAL A 246 13.92 -1.98 8.71
CA VAL A 246 14.06 -2.17 7.26
C VAL A 246 12.75 -2.75 6.74
N ASP A 247 12.29 -2.34 5.56
CA ASP A 247 11.02 -2.84 5.02
C ASP A 247 11.04 -4.38 4.85
N LEU A 248 12.10 -4.94 4.23
CA LEU A 248 12.38 -6.38 4.22
C LEU A 248 13.88 -6.67 4.37
N ALA A 249 14.21 -7.82 4.94
CA ALA A 249 15.57 -8.36 4.92
C ALA A 249 15.57 -9.82 4.47
N LEU A 250 16.56 -10.19 3.66
CA LEU A 250 16.84 -11.56 3.25
C LEU A 250 18.25 -11.92 3.69
N VAL A 251 18.41 -13.06 4.34
CA VAL A 251 19.71 -13.59 4.74
C VAL A 251 19.89 -14.95 4.10
N HIS A 252 20.87 -15.07 3.20
CA HIS A 252 21.17 -16.34 2.57
C HIS A 252 21.66 -17.35 3.62
N ASN A 253 21.04 -18.53 3.66
CA ASN A 253 21.21 -19.50 4.74
C ASN A 253 22.65 -20.02 4.85
N VAL A 254 23.33 -20.24 3.72
CA VAL A 254 24.72 -20.74 3.67
C VAL A 254 25.75 -19.61 3.74
N THR A 255 25.74 -18.69 2.76
CA THR A 255 26.74 -17.62 2.64
C THR A 255 26.60 -16.51 3.67
N ARG A 256 25.48 -16.44 4.40
CA ARG A 256 25.15 -15.36 5.36
C ARG A 256 25.04 -13.97 4.73
N LYS A 257 25.15 -13.86 3.41
CA LYS A 257 25.01 -12.60 2.67
C LYS A 257 23.63 -12.00 2.92
N ARG A 258 23.61 -10.72 3.30
CA ARG A 258 22.37 -9.98 3.60
C ARG A 258 21.95 -9.13 2.41
N THR A 259 20.64 -9.10 2.18
CA THR A 259 19.98 -8.19 1.24
C THR A 259 18.92 -7.41 2.00
N LEU A 260 19.11 -6.10 2.12
CA LEU A 260 18.14 -5.16 2.68
C LEU A 260 17.31 -4.60 1.53
N VAL A 261 15.99 -4.59 1.68
CA VAL A 261 15.08 -4.13 0.63
C VAL A 261 14.25 -2.98 1.16
N SER A 262 14.20 -1.89 0.40
CA SER A 262 13.26 -0.80 0.56
C SER A 262 12.14 -0.96 -0.46
N CYS A 263 10.90 -1.13 0.02
CA CYS A 263 9.70 -1.24 -0.80
C CYS A 263 8.97 0.09 -0.78
N LYS A 264 8.86 0.74 -1.95
CA LYS A 264 8.16 2.02 -2.07
C LYS A 264 7.30 2.00 -3.32
N TRP A 265 5.98 1.97 -3.14
CA TRP A 265 5.03 1.93 -4.29
C TRP A 265 5.30 3.04 -5.30
N SER A 266 5.61 4.25 -4.81
CA SER A 266 6.04 5.39 -5.62
C SER A 266 7.23 6.08 -4.96
N VAL A 267 8.09 6.71 -5.76
CA VAL A 267 9.24 7.50 -5.33
C VAL A 267 8.90 8.98 -5.49
N ARG A 268 9.24 9.79 -4.50
CA ARG A 268 9.11 11.25 -4.52
C ARG A 268 10.45 11.83 -4.10
N SER A 269 10.70 13.10 -4.42
CA SER A 269 11.98 13.75 -4.16
C SER A 269 12.39 13.73 -2.68
N ASP A 270 11.44 13.89 -1.75
CA ASP A 270 11.67 13.78 -0.31
C ASP A 270 12.10 12.36 0.12
N ARG A 271 11.61 11.34 -0.58
CA ARG A 271 11.96 9.94 -0.33
C ARG A 271 13.34 9.57 -0.86
N GLU A 272 13.83 10.27 -1.88
CA GLU A 272 15.16 10.01 -2.47
C GLU A 272 16.29 10.35 -1.48
N GLU A 273 16.17 11.47 -0.76
CA GLU A 273 17.13 11.86 0.29
C GLU A 273 17.12 10.87 1.47
N GLN A 274 15.94 10.35 1.80
CA GLN A 274 15.78 9.37 2.88
C GLN A 274 16.59 8.10 2.61
N PHE A 275 16.66 7.61 1.36
CA PHE A 275 17.42 6.40 1.05
C PHE A 275 18.91 6.50 1.36
N VAL A 276 19.51 7.68 1.19
CA VAL A 276 20.93 7.91 1.50
C VAL A 276 21.15 7.91 3.01
N SER A 277 20.25 8.57 3.76
CA SER A 277 20.31 8.56 5.23
C SER A 277 20.11 7.16 5.79
N ASP A 278 19.12 6.42 5.29
CA ASP A 278 18.83 5.05 5.72
C ASP A 278 20.04 4.14 5.46
N PHE A 279 20.63 4.20 4.26
CA PHE A 279 21.83 3.41 3.96
C PHE A 279 23.00 3.73 4.88
N ARG A 280 23.26 5.02 5.17
CA ARG A 280 24.31 5.41 6.11
C ARG A 280 24.05 4.82 7.49
N ASP A 281 22.83 4.93 7.98
CA ASP A 281 22.45 4.41 9.29
C ASP A 281 22.57 2.87 9.32
N TYR A 282 22.30 2.19 8.20
CA TYR A 282 22.49 0.74 8.08
C TYR A 282 23.97 0.35 8.09
N ALA A 283 24.80 1.08 7.34
CA ALA A 283 26.24 0.86 7.28
C ALA A 283 26.93 1.13 8.63
N GLU A 284 26.45 2.10 9.41
CA GLU A 284 26.97 2.38 10.77
C GLU A 284 26.67 1.26 11.78
N LEU A 285 25.59 0.51 11.55
CA LEU A 285 25.15 -0.61 12.40
C LEU A 285 25.64 -1.96 11.88
N GLU A 286 26.32 -1.99 10.74
CA GLU A 286 27.01 -3.17 10.24
C GLU A 286 28.13 -3.56 11.21
N GLU A 287 28.17 -4.84 11.60
CA GLU A 287 29.16 -5.37 12.55
C GLU A 287 29.93 -6.58 12.00
N ALA A 288 29.43 -7.27 10.97
CA ALA A 288 30.09 -8.44 10.42
C ALA A 288 31.35 -8.10 9.58
N GLY A 289 31.57 -6.82 9.26
CA GLY A 289 32.69 -6.40 8.40
C GLY A 289 32.49 -6.83 6.95
N GLU A 290 31.25 -7.08 6.55
CA GLU A 290 30.89 -7.58 5.22
C GLU A 290 29.89 -6.63 4.54
N ASP A 291 30.01 -6.50 3.23
CA ASP A 291 29.04 -5.76 2.43
C ASP A 291 27.65 -6.44 2.45
N PHE A 292 26.60 -5.62 2.42
CA PHE A 292 25.23 -6.06 2.19
C PHE A 292 24.68 -5.50 0.87
N GLU A 293 23.74 -6.24 0.27
CA GLU A 293 22.97 -5.74 -0.86
C GLU A 293 21.89 -4.77 -0.37
N TYR A 294 21.70 -3.65 -1.07
CA TYR A 294 20.61 -2.71 -0.82
C TYR A 294 19.77 -2.58 -2.08
N VAL A 295 18.49 -2.95 -2.01
CA VAL A 295 17.59 -3.06 -3.16
C VAL A 295 16.41 -2.12 -2.99
N LEU A 296 16.03 -1.42 -4.06
CA LEU A 296 14.76 -0.68 -4.12
C LEU A 296 13.77 -1.46 -4.97
N ILE A 297 12.59 -1.76 -4.43
CA ILE A 297 11.45 -2.28 -5.20
C ILE A 297 10.36 -1.20 -5.28
N THR A 298 9.90 -0.89 -6.49
CA THR A 298 8.97 0.22 -6.74
C THR A 298 8.00 -0.02 -7.89
N ASN A 299 6.89 0.72 -7.90
CA ASN A 299 5.97 0.83 -9.04
C ASN A 299 5.92 2.29 -9.56
N GLU A 300 7.04 3.03 -9.46
CA GLU A 300 7.15 4.41 -9.92
C GLU A 300 7.06 4.54 -11.45
N PHE A 301 6.27 5.50 -11.94
CA PHE A 301 6.08 5.73 -13.38
C PHE A 301 6.84 6.91 -13.94
N ASP A 302 7.35 7.84 -13.11
CA ASP A 302 8.18 8.94 -13.56
C ASP A 302 9.61 8.45 -13.91
N PRO A 303 10.01 8.48 -15.20
CA PRO A 303 11.31 8.02 -15.64
C PRO A 303 12.46 8.87 -15.09
N ALA A 304 12.22 10.14 -14.76
CA ALA A 304 13.26 10.96 -14.14
C ALA A 304 13.59 10.42 -12.74
N ARG A 305 12.55 10.08 -11.96
CA ARG A 305 12.69 9.51 -10.60
C ARG A 305 13.27 8.09 -10.64
N LEU A 306 12.81 7.24 -11.56
CA LEU A 306 13.39 5.91 -11.77
C LEU A 306 14.87 5.96 -12.14
N ALA A 307 15.23 6.80 -13.11
CA ALA A 307 16.63 6.96 -13.51
C ALA A 307 17.47 7.58 -12.38
N ALA A 308 16.94 8.53 -11.61
CA ALA A 308 17.62 9.08 -10.43
C ALA A 308 17.90 7.99 -9.38
N ALA A 309 16.94 7.10 -9.11
CA ALA A 309 17.14 5.96 -8.22
C ALA A 309 18.20 4.96 -8.76
N CYS A 310 18.33 4.82 -10.07
CA CYS A 310 19.39 4.02 -10.68
C CYS A 310 20.76 4.67 -10.54
N GLU A 311 20.82 6.00 -10.60
CA GLU A 311 22.04 6.81 -10.66
C GLU A 311 22.56 7.29 -9.30
N VAL A 312 21.72 7.28 -8.25
CA VAL A 312 22.13 7.70 -6.91
C VAL A 312 23.30 6.85 -6.42
N ARG A 313 24.29 7.51 -5.80
CA ARG A 313 25.57 6.91 -5.42
C ARG A 313 25.82 6.99 -3.92
N ARG A 314 26.53 6.00 -3.41
CA ARG A 314 27.28 6.05 -2.16
C ARG A 314 28.77 6.11 -2.52
N GLN A 315 29.41 7.27 -2.28
CA GLN A 315 30.79 7.52 -2.74
C GLN A 315 30.94 7.20 -4.25
N ASN A 316 31.81 6.27 -4.61
CA ASN A 316 32.10 5.87 -6.00
C ASN A 316 31.30 4.66 -6.49
N SER A 317 30.28 4.20 -5.76
CA SER A 317 29.44 3.06 -6.15
C SER A 317 27.94 3.41 -6.17
N PRO A 318 27.11 2.70 -6.93
CA PRO A 318 25.65 2.87 -6.85
C PRO A 318 25.15 2.64 -5.42
N LEU A 319 24.21 3.47 -4.95
CA LEU A 319 23.59 3.31 -3.63
C LEU A 319 22.82 1.99 -3.55
N PHE A 320 21.96 1.74 -4.54
CA PHE A 320 21.22 0.49 -4.66
C PHE A 320 22.01 -0.50 -5.50
N THR A 321 22.27 -1.68 -4.96
CA THR A 321 22.79 -2.83 -5.73
C THR A 321 21.84 -3.26 -6.85
N SER A 322 20.53 -3.07 -6.68
CA SER A 322 19.53 -3.27 -7.74
C SER A 322 18.35 -2.33 -7.53
N VAL A 323 17.82 -1.79 -8.64
CA VAL A 323 16.53 -1.11 -8.64
C VAL A 323 15.58 -2.01 -9.41
N VAL A 324 14.44 -2.31 -8.81
CA VAL A 324 13.47 -3.28 -9.32
C VAL A 324 12.14 -2.57 -9.49
N HIS A 325 11.65 -2.52 -10.72
CA HIS A 325 10.29 -2.09 -10.99
C HIS A 325 9.36 -3.31 -10.95
N VAL A 326 8.11 -3.15 -10.45
CA VAL A 326 7.13 -4.25 -10.43
C VAL A 326 7.02 -4.89 -11.81
N ASN A 327 6.78 -4.08 -12.86
CA ASN A 327 6.94 -4.51 -14.25
C ASN A 327 7.37 -3.32 -15.16
N PRO A 328 8.61 -3.27 -15.67
CA PRO A 328 9.11 -2.16 -16.49
C PRO A 328 8.30 -1.92 -17.79
N ALA A 329 7.57 -2.93 -18.27
CA ALA A 329 6.69 -2.76 -19.43
C ALA A 329 5.51 -1.81 -19.16
N GLY A 330 5.10 -1.63 -17.90
CA GLY A 330 4.04 -0.67 -17.51
C GLY A 330 4.43 0.78 -17.82
N PRO A 331 5.53 1.31 -17.24
CA PRO A 331 6.05 2.62 -17.60
C PRO A 331 6.37 2.76 -19.09
N HIS A 332 6.88 1.69 -19.74
CA HIS A 332 7.09 1.69 -21.18
C HIS A 332 5.78 1.94 -21.95
N ALA A 333 4.71 1.21 -21.64
CA ALA A 333 3.40 1.38 -22.27
C ALA A 333 2.83 2.80 -22.02
N ALA A 334 2.95 3.32 -20.80
CA ALA A 334 2.52 4.67 -20.47
C ALA A 334 3.22 5.74 -21.32
N TYR A 335 4.52 5.56 -21.59
CA TYR A 335 5.34 6.51 -22.35
C TYR A 335 5.36 6.27 -23.86
N ALA A 336 4.90 5.11 -24.31
CA ALA A 336 4.64 4.81 -25.72
C ALA A 336 3.28 5.37 -26.22
N ALA A 337 2.47 5.94 -25.33
CA ALA A 337 1.21 6.61 -25.67
C ALA A 337 1.41 7.68 -26.76
N PRO A 338 0.41 7.93 -27.64
CA PRO A 338 0.48 8.87 -28.76
C PRO A 338 0.38 10.34 -28.30
N VAL A 339 1.26 10.72 -27.37
CA VAL A 339 1.41 12.07 -26.82
C VAL A 339 2.85 12.49 -27.09
N PRO A 340 3.12 13.77 -27.42
CA PRO A 340 4.48 14.21 -27.70
C PRO A 340 5.44 13.80 -26.55
N PRO A 341 6.52 13.05 -26.84
CA PRO A 341 7.48 12.67 -25.82
C PRO A 341 8.09 13.94 -25.22
N ARG A 342 7.84 14.16 -23.93
CA ARG A 342 8.46 15.25 -23.16
C ARG A 342 9.44 14.66 -22.16
N GLY A 343 10.68 15.14 -22.24
CA GLY A 343 11.75 14.90 -21.28
C GLY A 343 12.75 13.82 -21.71
N LYS A 344 14.04 14.04 -21.38
CA LYS A 344 15.14 13.09 -21.61
C LYS A 344 15.08 11.84 -20.70
N GLY A 345 14.22 11.87 -19.67
CA GLY A 345 14.16 10.83 -18.63
C GLY A 345 13.79 9.44 -19.14
N ILE A 346 12.95 9.34 -20.19
CA ILE A 346 12.54 8.05 -20.74
C ILE A 346 13.71 7.30 -21.39
N ASN A 347 14.53 7.99 -22.20
CA ASN A 347 15.70 7.38 -22.83
C ASN A 347 16.71 6.91 -21.78
N ARG A 348 16.90 7.67 -20.69
CA ARG A 348 17.76 7.24 -19.59
C ARG A 348 17.23 5.98 -18.91
N THR A 349 15.93 5.94 -18.62
CA THR A 349 15.29 4.80 -17.98
C THR A 349 15.35 3.57 -18.88
N GLN A 350 15.11 3.72 -20.19
CA GLN A 350 15.29 2.65 -21.16
C GLN A 350 16.73 2.13 -21.18
N GLY A 351 17.74 3.00 -21.19
CA GLY A 351 19.14 2.59 -21.06
C GLY A 351 19.44 1.83 -19.76
N HIS A 352 18.80 2.19 -18.64
CA HIS A 352 18.91 1.46 -17.38
C HIS A 352 18.21 0.08 -17.42
N ILE A 353 17.09 -0.05 -18.14
CA ILE A 353 16.42 -1.34 -18.39
C ILE A 353 17.32 -2.24 -19.24
N GLU A 354 17.81 -1.73 -20.37
CA GLU A 354 18.66 -2.46 -21.31
C GLU A 354 19.99 -2.91 -20.69
N SER A 355 20.59 -2.08 -19.82
CA SER A 355 21.82 -2.43 -19.10
C SER A 355 21.60 -3.36 -17.90
N GLY A 356 20.34 -3.65 -17.53
CA GLY A 356 20.00 -4.43 -16.34
C GLY A 356 20.19 -3.69 -15.01
N ARG A 357 20.40 -2.37 -15.05
CA ARG A 357 20.48 -1.52 -13.86
C ARG A 357 19.10 -1.34 -13.19
N LEU A 358 18.06 -1.26 -14.01
CA LEU A 358 16.65 -1.32 -13.63
C LEU A 358 16.07 -2.66 -14.09
N ASP A 359 15.77 -3.55 -13.15
CA ASP A 359 15.23 -4.87 -13.43
C ASP A 359 13.70 -4.89 -13.27
N GLY A 360 13.05 -5.90 -13.85
CA GLY A 360 11.70 -6.27 -13.48
C GLY A 360 11.68 -7.17 -12.26
N LEU A 361 10.54 -7.24 -11.57
CA LEU A 361 10.37 -8.13 -10.43
C LEU A 361 10.67 -9.60 -10.80
N GLU A 362 10.24 -10.02 -11.99
CA GLU A 362 10.56 -11.35 -12.55
C GLU A 362 12.07 -11.60 -12.66
N GLY A 363 12.81 -10.66 -13.27
CA GLY A 363 14.25 -10.80 -13.48
C GLY A 363 15.01 -10.84 -12.15
N TRP A 364 14.62 -9.99 -11.20
CA TRP A 364 15.23 -9.98 -9.88
C TRP A 364 14.94 -11.27 -9.10
N LEU A 365 13.69 -11.75 -9.09
CA LEU A 365 13.32 -12.99 -8.41
C LEU A 365 14.00 -14.22 -9.05
N THR A 366 14.17 -14.24 -10.37
CA THR A 366 14.89 -15.31 -11.09
C THR A 366 16.38 -15.31 -10.73
N LYS A 367 17.00 -14.14 -10.62
CA LYS A 367 18.39 -14.01 -10.16
C LYS A 367 18.54 -14.42 -8.70
N LEU A 368 17.55 -14.13 -7.86
CA LEU A 368 17.57 -14.51 -6.45
C LEU A 368 17.39 -16.03 -6.26
N ALA A 369 16.50 -16.65 -7.05
CA ALA A 369 16.23 -18.08 -7.04
C ALA A 369 17.38 -18.94 -7.61
N SER A 370 18.31 -18.34 -8.35
CA SER A 370 19.47 -19.03 -8.94
C SER A 370 20.77 -18.87 -8.16
N ARG A 371 20.75 -18.13 -7.05
CA ARG A 371 21.85 -18.02 -6.08
C ARG A 371 21.77 -19.14 -5.07
#